data_AF-A0A7J6WT24-F1
#
_entry.id   AF-A0A7J6WT24-F1
#
_cell.length_a   1.000
_cell.length_b   1.000
_cell.length_c   1.000
_cell.angle_alpha   90.00
_cell.angle_beta   90.00
_cell.angle_gamma   90.00
#
_symmetry.space_group_name_H-M   'P 1'
#
loop_
_entity.id
_entity.type
_entity.pdbx_description
1 polymer ?
#
loop_
_entity_poly.entity_id
_entity_poly.type
_entity_poly.pdbx_seq_one_letter_code
_entity_poly.pdbx_strand_id
1 'polypeptide(L)'
;DCHDTAGRKDRCVTGAIYNYTMQLMTYKSSASVQKYNLTEALLFLSHFLGDVHQPLHVGFLGDEGGNTITVRWYRRKTNLHHVWDNMIIESAMKTFYNSDLEVMIQAIQRNITDDWSSDISLWENCSSASRVCPDPYASESIRLACKYAYRNATPGSTLSDLRIQILYKN
;
A
#
# COMPACT_ATOMS: atom_id res chain seq x y z
N ASP A 1 16.74 4.39 4.64
CA ASP A 1 16.51 3.23 5.53
C ASP A 1 16.12 1.95 4.77
N CYS A 2 16.30 1.87 3.45
CA CYS A 2 16.02 0.64 2.68
C CYS A 2 17.16 -0.38 2.83
N HIS A 3 17.09 -1.22 3.87
CA HIS A 3 18.02 -2.31 4.08
C HIS A 3 17.39 -3.42 4.92
N ASP A 4 17.97 -4.62 4.90
CA ASP A 4 17.56 -5.70 5.79
C ASP A 4 18.25 -5.62 7.16
N THR A 5 17.98 -6.60 8.02
CA THR A 5 18.58 -6.72 9.36
C THR A 5 20.09 -6.92 9.35
N ALA A 6 20.66 -7.37 8.22
CA ALA A 6 22.10 -7.50 8.01
C ALA A 6 22.72 -6.23 7.39
N GLY A 7 21.94 -5.17 7.17
CA GLY A 7 22.39 -3.91 6.57
C GLY A 7 22.60 -3.98 5.06
N ARG A 8 22.14 -5.05 4.38
CA ARG A 8 22.20 -5.12 2.92
C ARG A 8 21.21 -4.12 2.33
N LYS A 9 21.74 -3.17 1.55
CA LYS A 9 20.95 -2.11 0.91
C LYS A 9 19.91 -2.66 -0.07
N ASP A 10 18.88 -1.87 -0.32
CA ASP A 10 17.82 -2.09 -1.31
C ASP A 10 16.92 -3.30 -1.01
N ARG A 11 16.96 -3.80 0.23
CA ARG A 11 16.10 -4.87 0.75
C ARG A 11 14.86 -4.30 1.45
N CYS A 12 14.04 -3.59 0.69
CA CYS A 12 12.74 -3.07 1.12
C CYS A 12 11.79 -2.99 -0.08
N VAL A 13 10.53 -2.59 0.14
CA VAL A 13 9.51 -2.52 -0.92
C VAL A 13 9.88 -1.57 -2.07
N THR A 14 10.46 -0.39 -1.80
CA THR A 14 10.85 0.55 -2.87
C THR A 14 12.02 0.01 -3.70
N GLY A 15 13.00 -0.62 -3.06
CA GLY A 15 14.09 -1.34 -3.74
C GLY A 15 13.59 -2.50 -4.58
N ALA A 16 12.59 -3.25 -4.09
CA ALA A 16 11.94 -4.32 -4.84
C ALA A 16 11.19 -3.80 -6.07
N ILE A 17 10.43 -2.71 -5.94
CA ILE A 17 9.76 -2.04 -7.07
C ILE A 17 10.79 -1.66 -8.14
N TYR A 18 11.86 -0.96 -7.76
CA TYR A 18 12.95 -0.62 -8.68
C TYR A 18 13.52 -1.85 -9.38
N ASN A 19 13.85 -2.90 -8.62
CA ASN A 19 14.45 -4.12 -9.14
C ASN A 19 13.53 -4.81 -10.17
N TYR A 20 12.26 -5.06 -9.82
CA TYR A 20 11.34 -5.78 -10.71
C TYR A 20 10.90 -4.95 -11.91
N THR A 21 10.79 -3.63 -11.78
CA THR A 21 10.64 -2.74 -12.95
C THR A 21 11.81 -2.92 -13.91
N MET A 22 13.05 -2.89 -13.43
CA MET A 22 14.24 -3.03 -14.29
C MET A 22 14.33 -4.42 -14.93
N GLN A 23 13.89 -5.48 -14.25
CA GLN A 23 13.79 -6.81 -14.86
C GLN A 23 12.78 -6.83 -16.01
N LEU A 24 11.59 -6.27 -15.81
CA LEU A 24 10.54 -6.20 -16.85
C LEU A 24 10.94 -5.34 -18.04
N MET A 25 11.79 -4.33 -17.87
CA MET A 25 12.35 -3.54 -18.98
C MET A 25 13.19 -4.39 -19.95
N THR A 26 13.61 -5.60 -19.54
CA THR A 26 14.31 -6.52 -20.44
C THR A 26 13.35 -7.31 -21.34
N TYR A 27 12.03 -7.28 -21.11
CA TYR A 27 11.06 -8.04 -21.91
C TYR A 27 11.24 -7.80 -23.41
N LYS A 28 11.28 -8.90 -24.18
CA LYS A 28 11.58 -8.94 -25.63
C LYS A 28 13.02 -8.61 -26.04
N SER A 29 13.93 -8.34 -25.10
CA SER A 29 15.36 -8.30 -25.40
C SER A 29 15.95 -9.70 -25.44
N SER A 30 16.98 -9.93 -26.25
CA SER A 30 17.70 -11.22 -26.32
C SER A 30 18.30 -11.65 -24.97
N ALA A 31 18.47 -10.70 -24.03
CA ALA A 31 18.95 -10.92 -22.67
C ALA A 31 17.88 -11.40 -21.69
N SER A 32 16.58 -11.30 -22.02
CA SER A 32 15.49 -11.65 -21.11
C SER A 32 15.30 -13.14 -20.89
N VAL A 33 15.68 -13.96 -21.88
CA VAL A 33 15.35 -15.39 -21.90
C VAL A 33 16.18 -16.20 -20.91
N GLN A 34 17.32 -15.70 -20.44
CA GLN A 34 18.26 -16.47 -19.61
C GLN A 34 18.48 -15.96 -18.17
N LYS A 35 18.06 -14.74 -17.82
CA LYS A 35 18.45 -14.13 -16.53
C LYS A 35 17.33 -14.00 -15.50
N TYR A 36 16.11 -13.74 -15.92
CA TYR A 36 15.00 -13.42 -15.00
C TYR A 36 13.71 -14.12 -15.40
N ASN A 37 12.95 -14.57 -14.40
CA ASN A 37 11.58 -15.01 -14.60
C ASN A 37 10.67 -13.77 -14.64
N LEU A 38 10.28 -13.35 -15.85
CA LEU A 38 9.50 -12.12 -16.03
C LEU A 38 8.04 -12.26 -15.56
N THR A 39 7.51 -13.48 -15.45
CA THR A 39 6.20 -13.71 -14.84
C THR A 39 6.26 -13.41 -13.34
N GLU A 40 7.29 -13.89 -12.66
CA GLU A 40 7.54 -13.60 -11.25
C GLU A 40 7.80 -12.10 -11.02
N ALA A 41 8.58 -11.47 -11.90
CA ALA A 41 8.81 -10.03 -11.83
C ALA A 41 7.52 -9.20 -11.96
N LEU A 42 6.59 -9.61 -12.83
CA LEU A 42 5.29 -8.96 -12.97
C LEU A 42 4.44 -9.12 -11.71
N LEU A 43 4.35 -10.35 -11.17
CA LEU A 43 3.58 -10.62 -9.96
C LEU A 43 4.12 -9.83 -8.76
N PHE A 44 5.44 -9.82 -8.57
CA PHE A 44 6.05 -9.05 -7.50
C PHE A 44 5.89 -7.55 -7.68
N LEU A 45 6.07 -7.02 -8.88
CA LEU A 45 5.87 -5.59 -9.11
C LEU A 45 4.43 -5.16 -8.80
N SER A 46 3.44 -5.91 -9.29
CA SER A 46 2.03 -5.62 -9.02
C SER A 46 1.70 -5.69 -7.53
N HIS A 47 2.24 -6.68 -6.81
CA HIS A 47 2.04 -6.82 -5.37
C HIS A 47 2.70 -5.69 -4.58
N PHE A 48 3.97 -5.39 -4.85
CA PHE A 48 4.71 -4.37 -4.12
C PHE A 48 4.23 -2.95 -4.41
N LEU A 49 3.65 -2.69 -5.58
CA LEU A 49 2.92 -1.45 -5.83
C LEU A 49 1.68 -1.33 -4.95
N GLY A 50 0.99 -2.43 -4.62
CA GLY A 50 -0.07 -2.43 -3.62
C GLY A 50 0.48 -2.15 -2.22
N ASP A 51 1.49 -2.92 -1.80
CA ASP A 51 2.09 -2.84 -0.46
C ASP A 51 2.66 -1.44 -0.15
N VAL A 52 3.37 -0.81 -1.09
CA VAL A 52 3.96 0.51 -0.84
C VAL A 52 2.90 1.59 -0.57
N HIS A 53 1.66 1.40 -1.05
CA HIS A 53 0.53 2.29 -0.79
C HIS A 53 -0.24 1.94 0.50
N GLN A 54 0.03 0.79 1.14
CA GLN A 54 -0.51 0.46 2.45
C GLN A 54 0.30 1.23 3.51
N PRO A 55 -0.29 2.22 4.22
CA PRO A 55 0.47 3.11 5.11
C PRO A 55 1.39 2.40 6.12
N LEU A 56 0.94 1.29 6.69
CA LEU A 56 1.67 0.56 7.72
C LEU A 56 2.73 -0.41 7.18
N HIS A 57 2.80 -0.65 5.87
CA HIS A 57 3.96 -1.32 5.25
C HIS A 57 5.20 -0.41 5.18
N VAL A 58 5.01 0.90 5.38
CA VAL A 58 6.07 1.89 5.57
C VAL A 58 6.02 2.47 6.99
N GLY A 59 5.55 1.67 7.95
CA GLY A 59 5.41 2.04 9.36
C GLY A 59 6.71 1.99 10.16
N PHE A 60 6.60 2.09 11.48
CA PHE A 60 7.75 2.10 12.38
C PHE A 60 8.31 0.70 12.63
N LEU A 61 9.65 0.58 12.64
CA LEU A 61 10.34 -0.66 12.94
C LEU A 61 10.02 -1.18 14.36
N GLY A 62 9.92 -0.27 15.34
CA GLY A 62 9.73 -0.64 16.75
C GLY A 62 8.38 -1.29 17.06
N ASP A 63 7.38 -1.13 16.19
CA ASP A 63 6.08 -1.79 16.31
C ASP A 63 5.78 -2.76 15.15
N GLU A 64 6.80 -3.09 14.35
CA GLU A 64 6.70 -3.95 13.17
C GLU A 64 5.59 -3.49 12.22
N GLY A 65 5.50 -2.17 11.98
CA GLY A 65 4.42 -1.59 11.17
C GLY A 65 3.04 -1.74 11.83
N GLY A 66 2.95 -1.63 13.15
CA GLY A 66 1.71 -1.78 13.91
C GLY A 66 1.28 -3.23 14.16
N ASN A 67 2.08 -4.24 13.80
CA ASN A 67 1.78 -5.64 14.09
C ASN A 67 1.77 -5.93 15.60
N THR A 68 2.62 -5.26 16.37
CA THR A 68 2.68 -5.45 17.84
C THR A 68 1.65 -4.61 18.60
N ILE A 69 0.96 -3.67 17.92
CA ILE A 69 -0.08 -2.83 18.52
C ILE A 69 -1.41 -3.61 18.52
N THR A 70 -1.67 -4.32 19.62
CA THR A 70 -2.92 -5.05 19.81
C THR A 70 -4.09 -4.10 20.03
N VAL A 71 -5.14 -4.21 19.22
CA VAL A 71 -6.37 -3.40 19.32
C VAL A 71 -7.60 -4.30 19.21
N ARG A 72 -8.78 -3.69 19.31
CA ARG A 72 -10.04 -4.32 18.92
C ARG A 72 -10.62 -3.60 17.72
N TRP A 73 -11.03 -4.34 16.69
CA TRP A 73 -11.89 -3.84 15.62
C TRP A 73 -13.33 -4.23 15.95
N TYR A 74 -14.13 -3.24 16.34
CA TYR A 74 -15.40 -3.47 17.05
C TYR A 74 -15.22 -4.45 18.21
N ARG A 75 -15.84 -5.64 18.13
CA ARG A 75 -15.80 -6.67 19.17
C ARG A 75 -14.67 -7.69 18.99
N ARG A 76 -13.93 -7.65 17.86
CA ARG A 76 -12.89 -8.64 17.53
C ARG A 76 -11.50 -8.13 17.93
N LYS A 77 -10.73 -8.94 18.66
CA LYS A 77 -9.32 -8.64 18.98
C LYS A 77 -8.47 -8.86 17.72
N THR A 78 -7.53 -7.97 17.45
CA THR A 78 -6.64 -7.99 16.28
C THR A 78 -5.39 -7.13 16.56
N ASN A 79 -4.57 -6.84 15.55
CA ASN A 79 -3.53 -5.81 15.59
C ASN A 79 -3.81 -4.67 14.61
N LEU A 80 -3.14 -3.53 14.79
CA LEU A 80 -3.35 -2.34 13.97
C LEU A 80 -3.00 -2.57 12.49
N HIS A 81 -1.94 -3.32 12.20
CA HIS A 81 -1.54 -3.65 10.82
C HIS A 81 -2.66 -4.35 10.06
N HIS A 82 -3.22 -5.41 10.63
CA HIS A 82 -4.31 -6.19 10.05
C HIS A 82 -5.60 -5.39 9.88
N VAL A 83 -5.83 -4.37 10.72
CA VAL A 83 -6.97 -3.46 10.54
C VAL A 83 -6.85 -2.70 9.21
N TRP A 84 -5.64 -2.25 8.87
CA TRP A 84 -5.36 -1.51 7.64
C TRP A 84 -5.22 -2.41 6.41
N ASP A 85 -4.63 -3.60 6.54
CA ASP A 85 -4.54 -4.55 5.43
C ASP A 85 -5.92 -4.99 4.92
N ASN A 86 -6.87 -5.20 5.84
CA ASN A 86 -8.08 -5.94 5.49
C ASN A 86 -9.37 -5.39 6.14
N MET A 87 -9.38 -5.18 7.46
CA MET A 87 -10.66 -5.03 8.18
C MET A 87 -11.41 -3.73 7.84
N ILE A 88 -10.72 -2.64 7.53
CA ILE A 88 -11.34 -1.41 7.05
C ILE A 88 -12.04 -1.65 5.70
N ILE A 89 -11.36 -2.32 4.77
CA ILE A 89 -11.88 -2.62 3.43
C ILE A 89 -13.08 -3.56 3.53
N GLU A 90 -12.97 -4.66 4.27
CA GLU A 90 -14.09 -5.60 4.49
C GLU A 90 -15.31 -4.90 5.11
N SER A 91 -15.09 -4.00 6.06
CA SER A 91 -16.17 -3.27 6.72
C SER A 91 -16.83 -2.25 5.79
N ALA A 92 -16.05 -1.58 4.94
CA ALA A 92 -16.56 -0.67 3.91
C ALA A 92 -17.34 -1.44 2.83
N MET A 93 -16.78 -2.54 2.33
CA MET A 93 -17.42 -3.44 1.35
C MET A 93 -18.77 -3.93 1.85
N LYS A 94 -18.84 -4.36 3.11
CA LYS A 94 -20.10 -4.80 3.72
C LYS A 94 -21.09 -3.66 3.91
N THR A 95 -20.64 -2.50 4.39
CA THR A 95 -21.51 -1.38 4.77
C THR A 95 -22.07 -0.63 3.55
N PHE A 96 -21.26 -0.42 2.51
CA PHE A 96 -21.60 0.49 1.40
C PHE A 96 -21.80 -0.22 0.06
N TYR A 97 -21.27 -1.44 -0.10
CA TYR A 97 -21.21 -2.10 -1.40
C TYR A 97 -21.85 -3.49 -1.37
N ASN A 98 -22.73 -3.77 -0.40
CA ASN A 98 -23.46 -5.03 -0.28
C ASN A 98 -22.55 -6.28 -0.29
N SER A 99 -21.34 -6.16 0.25
CA SER A 99 -20.31 -7.22 0.24
C SER A 99 -19.83 -7.62 -1.17
N ASP A 100 -19.98 -6.74 -2.16
CA ASP A 100 -19.56 -6.96 -3.55
C ASP A 100 -18.29 -6.15 -3.87
N LEU A 101 -17.22 -6.87 -4.20
CA LEU A 101 -15.93 -6.27 -4.53
C LEU A 101 -15.95 -5.56 -5.88
N GLU A 102 -16.66 -6.10 -6.88
CA GLU A 102 -16.73 -5.49 -8.20
C GLU A 102 -17.44 -4.14 -8.15
N VAL A 103 -18.50 -4.04 -7.35
CA VAL A 103 -19.21 -2.77 -7.12
C VAL A 103 -18.29 -1.74 -6.44
N MET A 104 -17.51 -2.16 -5.44
CA MET A 104 -16.53 -1.27 -4.79
C MET A 104 -15.44 -0.80 -5.76
N ILE A 105 -14.89 -1.69 -6.58
CA ILE A 105 -13.90 -1.36 -7.60
C ILE A 105 -14.49 -0.36 -8.62
N GLN A 106 -15.70 -0.60 -9.11
CA GLN A 106 -16.37 0.31 -10.04
C GLN A 106 -16.60 1.69 -9.43
N ALA A 107 -16.96 1.76 -8.14
CA ALA A 107 -17.11 3.05 -7.45
C ALA A 107 -15.77 3.81 -7.38
N ILE A 108 -14.68 3.13 -7.04
CA ILE A 108 -13.33 3.73 -7.02
C ILE A 108 -12.93 4.20 -8.43
N GLN A 109 -13.16 3.40 -9.47
CA GLN A 109 -12.85 3.76 -10.85
C GLN A 109 -13.63 5.00 -11.32
N ARG A 110 -14.91 5.13 -10.92
CA ARG A 110 -15.70 6.34 -11.19
C ARG A 110 -15.12 7.55 -10.48
N ASN A 111 -14.80 7.44 -9.19
CA ASN A 111 -14.18 8.54 -8.44
C ASN A 111 -12.84 8.99 -9.05
N ILE A 112 -12.01 8.06 -9.54
CA ILE A 112 -10.77 8.40 -10.26
C ILE A 112 -11.10 9.21 -11.52
N THR A 113 -12.10 8.79 -12.29
CA THR A 113 -12.48 9.43 -13.57
C THR A 113 -13.17 10.76 -13.38
N ASP A 114 -13.93 10.92 -12.29
CA ASP A 114 -14.77 12.06 -12.01
C ASP A 114 -14.12 12.93 -10.91
N ASP A 115 -14.38 12.61 -9.64
CA ASP A 115 -14.07 13.44 -8.46
C ASP A 115 -12.57 13.71 -8.25
N TRP A 116 -11.69 12.76 -8.57
CA TRP A 116 -10.24 12.86 -8.37
C TRP A 116 -9.45 13.07 -9.66
N SER A 117 -10.14 13.37 -10.76
CA SER A 117 -9.54 13.53 -12.08
C SER A 117 -8.42 14.58 -12.13
N SER A 118 -8.51 15.64 -11.30
CA SER A 118 -7.47 16.67 -11.20
C SER A 118 -6.14 16.15 -10.61
N ASP A 119 -6.20 15.09 -9.79
CA ASP A 119 -5.04 14.56 -9.07
C ASP A 119 -4.28 13.51 -9.88
N ILE A 120 -4.89 12.92 -10.92
CA ILE A 120 -4.27 11.89 -11.77
C ILE A 120 -2.92 12.36 -12.30
N SER A 121 -2.85 13.59 -12.81
CA SER A 121 -1.60 14.14 -13.35
C SER A 121 -0.48 14.22 -12.32
N LEU A 122 -0.82 14.41 -11.04
CA LEU A 122 0.13 14.42 -9.93
C LEU A 122 0.56 12.99 -9.55
N TRP A 123 -0.37 12.03 -9.55
CA TRP A 123 -0.09 10.62 -9.23
C TRP A 123 0.78 9.95 -10.30
N GLU A 124 0.54 10.27 -11.57
CA GLU A 124 1.31 9.74 -12.73
C GLU A 124 2.66 10.45 -12.90
N ASN A 125 2.87 11.60 -12.25
CA ASN A 125 4.09 12.38 -12.40
C ASN A 125 5.30 11.66 -11.78
N CYS A 126 6.03 10.95 -12.64
CA CYS A 126 7.36 10.44 -12.35
C CYS A 126 8.33 11.07 -13.36
N SER A 127 9.42 11.66 -12.87
CA SER A 127 10.44 12.31 -13.71
C SER A 127 10.83 11.41 -14.88
N SER A 128 10.89 11.94 -16.10
CA SER A 128 11.19 11.17 -17.31
C SER A 128 12.56 10.49 -17.28
N ALA A 129 13.47 10.95 -16.42
CA ALA A 129 14.76 10.31 -16.17
C ALA A 129 14.64 9.00 -15.36
N SER A 130 13.55 8.81 -14.64
CA SER A 130 13.27 7.66 -13.77
C SER A 130 12.16 6.79 -14.38
N ARG A 131 12.38 5.47 -14.48
CA ARG A 131 11.37 4.53 -15.00
C ARG A 131 10.24 4.25 -14.01
N VAL A 132 10.52 4.43 -12.71
CA VAL A 132 9.57 4.28 -11.61
C VAL A 132 10.00 5.19 -10.45
N CYS A 133 9.04 5.65 -9.66
CA CYS A 133 9.24 6.59 -8.55
C CYS A 133 8.58 6.07 -7.26
N PRO A 134 9.10 5.00 -6.63
CA PRO A 134 8.50 4.41 -5.43
C PRO A 134 8.72 5.23 -4.15
N ASP A 135 9.75 6.08 -4.09
CA ASP A 135 10.07 6.86 -2.89
C ASP A 135 9.00 7.91 -2.53
N PRO A 136 8.39 8.64 -3.48
CA PRO A 136 7.19 9.43 -3.22
C PRO A 136 6.02 8.63 -2.61
N TYR A 137 5.74 7.42 -3.12
CA TYR A 137 4.66 6.56 -2.60
C TYR A 137 4.96 6.17 -1.15
N ALA A 138 6.19 5.75 -0.85
CA ALA A 138 6.60 5.42 0.50
C ALA A 138 6.54 6.63 1.45
N SER A 139 6.94 7.82 0.97
CA SER A 139 6.88 9.07 1.75
C SER A 139 5.44 9.48 2.09
N GLU A 140 4.52 9.27 1.15
CA GLU A 140 3.10 9.45 1.40
C GLU A 140 2.56 8.44 2.40
N SER A 141 2.89 7.15 2.25
CA SER A 141 2.43 6.09 3.14
C SER A 141 2.81 6.33 4.60
N ILE A 142 4.07 6.70 4.90
CA ILE A 142 4.44 7.05 6.29
C ILE A 142 3.71 8.30 6.80
N ARG A 143 3.49 9.30 5.94
CA ARG A 143 2.71 10.51 6.30
C ARG A 143 1.28 10.14 6.68
N LEU A 144 0.63 9.27 5.90
CA LEU A 144 -0.71 8.78 6.17
C LEU A 144 -0.75 7.87 7.40
N ALA A 145 0.28 7.04 7.61
CA ALA A 145 0.39 6.20 8.79
C ALA A 145 0.43 7.05 10.06
N CYS A 146 1.28 8.07 10.10
CA CYS A 146 1.37 9.01 11.23
C CYS A 146 0.07 9.80 11.43
N LYS A 147 -0.50 10.35 10.35
CA LYS A 147 -1.69 11.22 10.42
C LYS A 147 -2.95 10.45 10.82
N TYR A 148 -3.09 9.22 10.31
CA TYR A 148 -4.30 8.44 10.39
C TYR A 148 -4.10 7.13 11.13
N ALA A 149 -3.21 6.24 10.68
CA ALA A 149 -3.11 4.88 11.24
C ALA A 149 -2.79 4.84 12.73
N TYR A 150 -1.67 5.45 13.12
CA TYR A 150 -1.20 5.45 14.51
C TYR A 150 -2.00 6.36 15.43
N ARG A 151 -2.61 7.42 14.88
CA ARG A 151 -3.35 8.42 15.67
C ARG A 151 -4.46 7.77 16.48
N ASN A 152 -4.41 7.80 17.81
CA ASN A 152 -5.38 7.19 18.72
C ASN A 152 -5.49 5.64 18.65
N ALA A 153 -4.50 4.96 18.06
CA ALA A 153 -4.42 3.50 18.04
C ALA A 153 -3.47 2.99 19.14
N THR A 154 -3.81 3.22 20.40
CA THR A 154 -3.01 2.72 21.52
C THR A 154 -3.31 1.25 21.82
N PRO A 155 -2.38 0.48 22.42
CA PRO A 155 -2.64 -0.89 22.82
C PRO A 155 -3.89 -1.03 23.69
N GLY A 156 -4.78 -1.96 23.34
CA GLY A 156 -6.05 -2.20 24.03
C GLY A 156 -7.21 -1.29 23.59
N SER A 157 -6.96 -0.29 22.74
CA SER A 157 -8.02 0.57 22.20
C SER A 157 -9.01 -0.20 21.33
N THR A 158 -10.24 0.33 21.23
CA THR A 158 -11.26 -0.19 20.32
C THR A 158 -11.47 0.80 19.17
N LEU A 159 -11.29 0.31 17.95
CA LEU A 159 -11.45 1.04 16.69
C LEU A 159 -12.76 0.63 16.02
N SER A 160 -13.42 1.58 15.35
CA SER A 160 -14.73 1.40 14.71
C SER A 160 -14.92 2.41 13.54
N ASP A 161 -16.17 2.79 13.26
CA ASP A 161 -16.63 3.56 12.08
C ASP A 161 -15.85 4.85 11.79
N LEU A 162 -15.31 5.52 12.81
CA LEU A 162 -14.46 6.71 12.63
C LEU A 162 -13.25 6.45 11.73
N ARG A 163 -12.77 5.20 11.66
CA ARG A 163 -11.70 4.77 10.76
C ARG A 163 -12.17 4.51 9.34
N ILE A 164 -13.41 4.08 9.17
CA ILE A 164 -14.01 3.83 7.86
C ILE A 164 -14.20 5.16 7.12
N GLN A 165 -14.57 6.22 7.83
CA GLN A 165 -14.73 7.57 7.24
C GLN A 165 -13.44 8.16 6.67
N ILE A 166 -12.26 7.63 7.03
CA ILE A 166 -10.97 8.06 6.45
C ILE A 166 -10.92 7.73 4.95
N LEU A 167 -11.60 6.67 4.50
CA LEU A 167 -11.73 6.33 3.09
C LEU A 167 -12.62 7.30 2.29
N TYR A 168 -13.40 8.15 2.97
CA TYR A 168 -14.46 8.97 2.37
C TYR A 168 -14.30 10.47 2.60
N LYS A 169 -13.24 10.89 3.30
CA LYS A 169 -12.92 12.31 3.50
C LYS A 169 -11.63 12.67 2.78
N ASN A 170 -11.77 13.02 1.50
CA ASN A 170 -10.89 13.96 0.82
C ASN A 170 -11.68 15.25 0.60
#